data_AF-A0A538GIP5-F1
#
_entry.id   AF-A0A538GIP5-F1
#
_cell.length_a   1.000
_cell.length_b   1.000
_cell.length_c   1.000
_cell.angle_alpha   90.00
_cell.angle_beta   90.00
_cell.angle_gamma   90.00
#
_symmetry.space_group_name_H-M   'P 1'
#
loop_
_entity.id
_entity.type
_entity.pdbx_description
1 polymer ?
#
loop_
_entity_poly.entity_id
_entity_poly.type
_entity_poly.pdbx_seq_one_letter_code
_entity_poly.pdbx_strand_id
1 'polypeptide(L)'
;METKRDLVTRASELPLHPQDEIECRRCGVYCDKVVYPAACVERDCAFLYSYEEFGHTYVGCMQKVFDVEIDFDLLRAAEATGEFGAVKATHKPLPICRAEVESCYDSRTEDVGCINPEFYELPVGEPTFRVFAQIRPAASS
;
A
#
# COMPACT_ATOMS: atom_id res chain seq x y z
N MET A 1 -13.90 29.53 -0.07
CA MET A 1 -13.81 28.26 0.68
C MET A 1 -14.01 27.16 -0.33
N GLU A 2 -12.93 26.52 -0.77
CA GLU A 2 -13.03 25.34 -1.64
C GLU A 2 -13.56 24.18 -0.80
N THR A 3 -14.56 23.50 -1.34
CA THR A 3 -15.25 22.38 -0.69
C THR A 3 -14.44 21.10 -0.90
N LYS A 4 -14.57 20.10 -0.03
CA LYS A 4 -13.92 18.78 -0.21
C LYS A 4 -14.15 18.17 -1.61
N ARG A 5 -15.35 18.40 -2.19
CA ARG A 5 -15.67 17.98 -3.57
C ARG A 5 -14.79 18.68 -4.62
N ASP A 6 -14.51 19.96 -4.44
CA ASP A 6 -13.71 20.74 -5.39
C ASP A 6 -12.24 20.28 -5.41
N LEU A 7 -11.73 19.82 -4.27
CA LEU A 7 -10.40 19.22 -4.14
C LEU A 7 -10.31 17.84 -4.81
N VAL A 8 -11.32 16.98 -4.65
CA VAL A 8 -11.39 15.67 -5.32
C VAL A 8 -11.48 15.84 -6.84
N THR A 9 -12.27 16.81 -7.33
CA THR A 9 -12.37 17.10 -8.77
C THR A 9 -11.04 17.59 -9.36
N ARG A 10 -10.33 18.52 -8.70
CA ARG A 10 -9.00 18.97 -9.18
C ARG A 10 -7.92 17.90 -9.07
N ALA A 11 -7.97 17.03 -8.05
CA ALA A 11 -7.08 15.88 -7.96
C ALA A 11 -7.27 14.90 -9.14
N SER A 12 -8.49 14.85 -9.70
CA SER A 12 -8.80 14.07 -10.91
C SER A 12 -8.22 14.69 -12.20
N GLU A 13 -7.89 15.99 -12.19
CA GLU A 13 -7.30 16.72 -13.32
C GLU A 13 -5.76 16.72 -13.29
N LEU A 14 -5.15 16.46 -12.13
CA LEU A 14 -3.73 16.16 -12.04
C LEU A 14 -3.48 14.76 -12.63
N PRO A 15 -2.47 14.57 -13.48
CA PRO A 15 -2.08 13.26 -13.95
C PRO A 15 -1.43 12.51 -12.77
N LEU A 16 -2.24 11.95 -11.88
CA LEU A 16 -1.76 11.06 -10.83
C LEU A 16 -1.23 9.81 -11.51
N HIS A 17 0.05 9.50 -11.26
CA HIS A 17 0.62 8.25 -11.72
C HIS A 17 -0.19 7.09 -11.13
N PRO A 18 -0.56 6.06 -11.92
CA PRO A 18 -1.22 4.89 -11.38
C PRO A 18 -0.39 4.28 -10.25
N GLN A 19 -0.99 4.15 -9.06
CA GLN A 19 -0.33 3.62 -7.86
C GLN A 19 -0.49 2.10 -7.76
N ASP A 20 -0.41 1.43 -8.90
CA ASP A 20 -0.60 -0.02 -9.02
C ASP A 20 0.71 -0.78 -8.82
N GLU A 21 1.86 -0.08 -8.90
CA GLU A 21 3.19 -0.63 -8.60
C GLU A 21 3.21 -1.17 -7.15
N ILE A 22 3.67 -2.41 -6.98
CA ILE A 22 3.84 -3.07 -5.67
C ILE A 22 5.29 -3.03 -5.18
N GLU A 23 6.22 -2.65 -6.05
CA GLU A 23 7.63 -2.49 -5.73
C GLU A 23 8.25 -1.31 -6.49
N CYS A 24 9.20 -0.63 -5.85
CA CYS A 24 9.99 0.45 -6.44
C CYS A 24 11.48 0.19 -6.23
N ARG A 25 12.24 0.39 -7.31
CA ARG A 25 13.70 0.22 -7.40
C ARG A 25 14.40 1.41 -8.08
N ARG A 26 13.72 2.55 -8.20
CA ARG A 26 14.19 3.69 -9.01
C ARG A 26 15.41 4.40 -8.40
N CYS A 27 15.66 4.23 -7.11
CA CYS A 27 16.86 4.73 -6.42
C CYS A 27 17.54 3.60 -5.62
N GLY A 28 18.58 3.93 -4.85
CA GLY A 28 19.30 2.98 -3.98
C GLY A 28 18.49 2.37 -2.82
N VAL A 29 17.30 2.91 -2.52
CA VAL A 29 16.34 2.39 -1.53
C VAL A 29 15.29 1.54 -2.24
N TYR A 30 15.10 0.31 -1.78
CA TYR A 30 14.17 -0.64 -2.39
C TYR A 30 12.90 -0.69 -1.57
N CYS A 31 11.79 -0.25 -2.14
CA CYS A 31 10.52 -0.13 -1.43
C CYS A 31 9.54 -1.20 -1.92
N ASP A 32 8.84 -1.88 -1.01
CA ASP A 32 7.78 -2.84 -1.32
C ASP A 32 6.48 -2.41 -0.62
N LYS A 33 5.34 -2.59 -1.30
CA LYS A 33 4.03 -2.49 -0.64
C LYS A 33 3.81 -3.76 0.18
N VAL A 34 3.43 -3.58 1.43
CA VAL A 34 3.13 -4.66 2.36
C VAL A 34 1.71 -4.51 2.88
N VAL A 35 1.10 -5.63 3.28
CA VAL A 35 -0.23 -5.67 3.88
C VAL A 35 -0.23 -6.45 5.18
N TYR A 36 -1.26 -6.24 6.00
CA TYR A 36 -1.39 -6.85 7.32
C TYR A 36 -2.58 -7.83 7.35
N PRO A 37 -2.36 -9.14 7.13
CA PRO A 37 -3.40 -10.17 7.17
C PRO A 37 -4.26 -10.16 8.43
N ALA A 38 -3.68 -9.89 9.60
CA ALA A 38 -4.44 -9.76 10.84
C ALA A 38 -5.51 -8.66 10.79
N ALA A 39 -5.20 -7.54 10.12
CA ALA A 39 -6.17 -6.47 9.92
C ALA A 39 -7.34 -6.89 9.00
N CYS A 40 -7.17 -7.90 8.14
CA CYS A 40 -8.28 -8.47 7.38
C CYS A 40 -9.29 -9.18 8.29
N VAL A 41 -8.82 -9.86 9.34
CA VAL A 41 -9.66 -10.51 10.35
C VAL A 41 -10.38 -9.46 11.20
N GLU A 42 -9.64 -8.46 11.71
CA GLU A 42 -10.21 -7.39 12.55
C GLU A 42 -11.30 -6.58 11.86
N ARG A 43 -11.18 -6.41 10.53
CA ARG A 43 -12.09 -5.61 9.71
C ARG A 43 -13.23 -6.41 9.09
N ASP A 44 -13.32 -7.72 9.36
CA ASP A 44 -14.27 -8.63 8.72
C ASP A 44 -14.24 -8.47 7.18
N CYS A 45 -13.04 -8.56 6.61
CA CYS A 45 -12.84 -8.32 5.19
C CYS A 45 -13.63 -9.32 4.36
N ALA A 46 -14.56 -8.85 3.52
CA ALA A 46 -15.38 -9.69 2.65
C ALA A 46 -14.59 -10.55 1.64
N PHE A 47 -13.29 -10.26 1.45
CA PHE A 47 -12.41 -11.01 0.57
C PHE A 47 -11.47 -11.97 1.31
N LEU A 48 -11.51 -12.02 2.63
CA LEU A 48 -10.78 -13.01 3.42
C LEU A 48 -11.56 -14.33 3.37
N TYR A 49 -10.98 -15.36 2.75
CA TYR A 49 -11.55 -16.71 2.79
C TYR A 49 -10.85 -17.54 3.85
N SER A 50 -11.54 -18.57 4.32
CA SER A 50 -10.99 -19.60 5.18
C SER A 50 -11.36 -20.99 4.68
N TYR A 51 -10.49 -21.96 4.93
CA TYR A 51 -10.78 -23.38 4.72
C TYR A 51 -10.03 -24.22 5.76
N GLU A 52 -10.49 -25.46 5.98
CA GLU A 52 -9.86 -26.40 6.88
C GLU A 52 -9.10 -27.48 6.10
N GLU A 53 -7.85 -27.73 6.49
CA GLU A 53 -7.04 -28.82 5.94
C GLU A 53 -6.05 -29.32 7.00
N PHE A 54 -5.77 -30.62 7.04
CA PHE A 54 -4.85 -31.25 8.00
C PHE A 54 -5.12 -30.92 9.49
N GLY A 55 -6.36 -30.56 9.85
CA GLY A 55 -6.73 -30.17 11.21
C GLY A 55 -6.43 -28.71 11.57
N HIS A 56 -6.07 -27.89 10.58
CA HIS A 56 -5.78 -26.47 10.71
C HIS A 56 -6.77 -25.63 9.91
N THR A 57 -7.08 -24.43 10.39
CA THR A 57 -7.82 -23.43 9.61
C THR A 57 -6.81 -22.52 8.91
N TYR A 58 -6.87 -22.45 7.59
CA TYR A 58 -6.06 -21.54 6.79
C TYR A 58 -6.91 -20.37 6.33
N VAL A 59 -6.31 -19.18 6.28
CA VAL A 59 -6.92 -17.97 5.72
C VAL A 59 -6.12 -17.42 4.56
N GLY A 60 -6.81 -16.85 3.58
CA GLY A 60 -6.19 -16.25 2.39
C GLY A 60 -7.02 -15.13 1.77
N CYS A 61 -6.44 -14.40 0.83
CA CYS A 61 -7.12 -13.31 0.13
C CYS A 61 -7.69 -13.78 -1.21
N MET A 62 -9.01 -13.67 -1.40
CA MET A 62 -9.66 -13.98 -2.69
C MET A 62 -9.18 -13.08 -3.82
N GLN A 63 -8.79 -11.84 -3.50
CA GLN A 63 -8.28 -10.84 -4.44
C GLN A 63 -6.79 -10.99 -4.71
N LYS A 64 -6.13 -11.99 -4.08
CA LYS A 64 -4.69 -12.26 -4.18
C LYS A 64 -3.82 -11.01 -3.91
N VAL A 65 -4.26 -10.13 -3.00
CA VAL A 65 -3.41 -9.01 -2.54
C VAL A 65 -2.14 -9.53 -1.87
N PHE A 66 -2.24 -10.68 -1.21
CA PHE A 66 -1.11 -11.53 -0.81
C PHE A 66 -1.41 -12.97 -1.23
N ASP A 67 -0.37 -13.70 -1.63
CA ASP A 67 -0.53 -15.03 -2.24
C ASP A 67 -0.55 -16.18 -1.25
N VAL A 68 0.04 -15.99 -0.07
CA VAL A 68 0.20 -17.04 0.94
C VAL A 68 -1.10 -17.34 1.68
N GLU A 69 -1.40 -18.63 1.86
CA GLU A 69 -2.36 -19.09 2.86
C GLU A 69 -1.68 -19.20 4.23
N ILE A 70 -2.31 -18.63 5.26
CA ILE A 70 -1.73 -18.49 6.60
C ILE A 70 -2.57 -19.31 7.57
N ASP A 71 -1.92 -20.10 8.41
CA ASP A 71 -2.59 -20.77 9.53
C ASP A 71 -3.18 -19.71 10.48
N PHE A 72 -4.50 -19.78 10.68
CA PHE A 72 -5.26 -18.79 11.42
C PHE A 72 -4.88 -18.75 12.91
N ASP A 73 -4.61 -19.89 13.52
CA ASP A 73 -4.27 -19.97 14.94
C ASP A 73 -2.87 -19.40 15.18
N LEU A 74 -1.92 -19.71 14.27
CA LEU A 74 -0.57 -19.13 14.31
C LEU A 74 -0.59 -17.63 14.07
N LEU A 75 -1.40 -17.15 13.12
CA LEU A 75 -1.62 -15.72 12.88
C LEU A 75 -2.10 -15.03 14.16
N ARG A 76 -3.13 -15.57 14.82
CA ARG A 76 -3.71 -15.00 16.04
C ARG A 76 -2.72 -15.02 17.21
N ALA A 77 -1.93 -16.09 17.34
CA ALA A 77 -0.90 -16.20 18.37
C ALA A 77 0.20 -15.15 18.18
N ALA A 78 0.71 -14.99 16.96
CA ALA A 78 1.76 -14.04 16.64
C ALA A 78 1.29 -12.57 16.72
N GLU A 79 0.02 -12.28 16.37
CA GLU A 79 -0.56 -10.95 16.56
C GLU A 79 -0.62 -10.57 18.05
N ALA A 80 -0.95 -11.53 18.93
CA ALA A 80 -1.05 -11.30 20.36
C ALA A 80 0.31 -10.98 21.03
N THR A 81 1.41 -11.49 20.46
CA THR A 81 2.77 -11.19 20.91
C THR A 81 3.39 -9.98 20.19
N GLY A 82 2.75 -9.50 19.11
CA GLY A 82 3.29 -8.47 18.23
C GLY A 82 4.42 -8.97 17.33
N GLU A 83 4.56 -10.28 17.18
CA GLU A 83 5.59 -10.93 16.36
C GLU A 83 5.14 -11.17 14.92
N PHE A 84 3.83 -11.02 14.63
CA PHE A 84 3.34 -11.08 13.27
C PHE A 84 3.63 -9.78 12.51
N GLY A 85 4.45 -9.90 11.46
CA GLY A 85 4.83 -8.78 10.59
C GLY A 85 3.89 -8.60 9.40
N ALA A 86 4.13 -7.54 8.64
CA ALA A 86 3.49 -7.35 7.35
C ALA A 86 3.94 -8.42 6.35
N VAL A 87 3.09 -8.73 5.37
CA VAL A 87 3.45 -9.61 4.24
C VAL A 87 3.54 -8.78 2.97
N LYS A 88 4.49 -9.11 2.09
CA LYS A 88 4.64 -8.45 0.79
C LYS A 88 3.36 -8.60 -0.04
N ALA A 89 2.88 -7.49 -0.59
CA ALA A 89 1.77 -7.49 -1.51
C ALA A 89 2.21 -8.04 -2.88
N THR A 90 1.41 -8.93 -3.45
CA THR A 90 1.62 -9.49 -4.80
C THR A 90 0.71 -8.83 -5.83
N HIS A 91 -0.35 -8.17 -5.38
CA HIS A 91 -1.24 -7.34 -6.18
C HIS A 91 -1.54 -6.02 -5.46
N LYS A 92 -2.09 -5.04 -6.20
CA LYS A 92 -2.46 -3.73 -5.66
C LYS A 92 -3.39 -3.88 -4.44
N PRO A 93 -3.01 -3.33 -3.27
CA PRO A 93 -3.90 -3.29 -2.12
C PRO A 93 -5.20 -2.53 -2.42
N LEU A 94 -6.33 -3.07 -1.96
CA LEU A 94 -7.64 -2.43 -2.09
C LEU A 94 -7.84 -1.37 -0.99
N PRO A 95 -8.80 -0.44 -1.14
CA PRO A 95 -9.06 0.58 -0.11
C PRO A 95 -9.41 0.04 1.28
N ILE A 96 -9.91 -1.20 1.38
CA ILE A 96 -10.20 -1.87 2.65
C ILE A 96 -8.93 -2.44 3.33
N CYS A 97 -7.87 -2.68 2.56
CA CYS A 97 -6.64 -3.28 3.04
C CYS A 97 -5.88 -2.30 3.93
N ARG A 98 -5.38 -2.79 5.07
CA ARG A 98 -4.30 -2.10 5.79
C ARG A 98 -3.01 -2.39 5.03
N ALA A 99 -2.46 -1.37 4.38
CA ALA A 99 -1.25 -1.45 3.58
C ALA A 99 -0.27 -0.36 3.98
N GLU A 100 1.02 -0.65 3.86
CA GLU A 100 2.13 0.28 4.14
C GLU A 100 3.21 0.09 3.06
N VAL A 101 4.20 0.99 3.04
CA VAL A 101 5.41 0.82 2.23
C VAL A 101 6.56 0.49 3.17
N GLU A 102 7.18 -0.66 2.95
CA GLU A 102 8.37 -1.09 3.65
C GLU A 102 9.61 -0.76 2.81
N SER A 103 10.58 -0.08 3.43
CA SER A 103 11.79 0.37 2.76
C SER A 103 13.01 -0.43 3.21
N CYS A 104 13.69 -1.03 2.23
CA CYS A 104 14.97 -1.69 2.41
C CYS A 104 16.11 -0.74 2.06
N TYR A 105 17.17 -0.80 2.86
CA TYR A 105 18.40 -0.02 2.66
C TYR A 105 18.20 1.50 2.75
N ASP A 106 17.40 2.01 3.68
CA ASP A 106 17.16 3.46 3.86
C ASP A 106 18.44 4.31 3.91
N SER A 107 19.53 3.73 4.42
CA SER A 107 20.85 4.37 4.47
C SER A 107 21.50 4.61 3.09
N ARG A 108 20.95 4.05 2.01
CA ARG A 108 21.45 4.19 0.62
C ARG A 108 20.71 5.26 -0.16
N THR A 109 19.99 6.13 0.53
CA THR A 109 19.41 7.32 -0.10
C THR A 109 20.53 8.15 -0.73
N GLU A 110 20.43 8.39 -2.04
CA GLU A 110 21.40 9.21 -2.79
C GLU A 110 21.33 10.68 -2.33
N ASP A 111 22.31 11.50 -2.72
CA ASP A 111 22.34 12.93 -2.39
C ASP A 111 21.05 13.68 -2.83
N VAL A 112 20.37 13.17 -3.87
CA VAL A 112 19.13 13.73 -4.43
C VAL A 112 17.88 13.27 -3.66
N GLY A 113 17.97 12.25 -2.81
CA GLY A 113 16.81 11.70 -2.10
C GLY A 113 16.03 10.66 -2.91
N CYS A 114 14.80 10.36 -2.46
CA CYS A 114 13.87 9.50 -3.21
C CYS A 114 13.45 10.17 -4.52
N ILE A 115 13.61 9.48 -5.65
CA ILE A 115 13.22 9.97 -6.99
C ILE A 115 11.83 9.50 -7.46
N ASN A 116 11.13 8.75 -6.61
CA ASN A 116 9.76 8.27 -6.86
C ASN A 116 8.92 8.42 -5.57
N PRO A 117 8.73 9.65 -5.07
CA PRO A 117 7.99 9.88 -3.84
C PRO A 117 6.53 9.44 -3.98
N GLU A 118 5.96 9.46 -5.19
CA GLU A 118 4.58 9.03 -5.41
C GLU A 118 4.36 7.55 -5.08
N PHE A 119 5.40 6.70 -5.05
CA PHE A 119 5.25 5.29 -4.64
C PHE A 119 4.76 5.12 -3.19
N TYR A 120 5.02 6.11 -2.33
CA TYR A 120 4.52 6.14 -0.96
C TYR A 120 3.03 6.52 -0.87
N GLU A 121 2.40 6.89 -2.00
CA GLU A 121 0.97 7.14 -2.06
C GLU A 121 0.20 5.82 -2.09
N LEU A 122 -0.39 5.49 -0.95
CA LEU A 122 -1.36 4.41 -0.86
C LEU A 122 -2.68 4.86 -1.49
N PRO A 123 -3.47 3.95 -2.07
CA PRO A 123 -4.71 4.28 -2.77
C PRO A 123 -5.79 4.72 -1.76
N VAL A 124 -5.77 6.00 -1.37
CA VAL A 124 -6.76 6.61 -0.45
C VAL A 124 -7.67 7.65 -1.14
N GLY A 125 -7.64 7.71 -2.47
CA GLY A 125 -8.52 8.57 -3.26
C GLY A 125 -8.21 10.06 -3.20
N GLU A 126 -7.20 10.47 -2.42
CA GLU A 126 -6.70 11.84 -2.31
C GLU A 126 -5.16 11.80 -2.22
N PRO A 127 -4.43 12.77 -2.83
CA PRO A 127 -2.98 12.81 -2.77
C PRO A 127 -2.48 13.06 -1.33
N THR A 128 -1.41 12.37 -0.91
CA THR A 128 -0.79 12.58 0.42
C THR A 128 0.15 13.79 0.45
N PHE A 129 0.49 14.35 -0.72
CA PHE A 129 1.34 15.52 -0.86
C PHE A 129 0.53 16.82 -0.99
N ARG A 130 1.09 17.92 -0.49
CA ARG A 130 0.52 19.26 -0.61
C ARG A 130 1.06 19.95 -1.86
N VAL A 131 0.19 20.24 -2.83
CA VAL A 131 0.52 21.15 -3.93
C VAL A 131 0.62 22.57 -3.37
N PHE A 132 1.82 23.15 -3.39
CA PHE A 132 2.06 24.53 -2.94
C PHE A 132 2.29 25.51 -4.10
N ALA A 133 2.60 25.02 -5.31
CA ALA A 133 2.74 25.83 -6.52
C ALA A 133 2.53 24.97 -7.78
N GLN A 134 2.01 25.59 -8.85
CA GLN A 134 1.97 25.02 -10.19
C GLN A 134 2.77 25.92 -11.14
N ILE A 135 3.82 25.38 -11.76
CA ILE A 135 4.65 26.13 -12.70
C ILE A 135 4.12 25.86 -14.11
N ARG A 136 3.63 26.91 -14.80
CA ARG A 136 3.29 26.80 -16.21
C ARG A 136 4.60 26.66 -17.01
N PRO A 137 4.71 25.71 -17.95
CA PRO A 137 5.87 25.68 -18.83
C PRO A 137 5.96 27.01 -19.57
N ALA A 138 7.16 27.57 -19.63
CA ALA A 138 7.41 28.76 -20.44
C ALA A 138 7.02 28.43 -21.89
N ALA A 139 6.23 29.31 -22.51
CA ALA A 139 5.84 29.13 -23.91
C ALA A 139 7.12 29.01 -24.75
N SER A 140 7.32 27.85 -25.37
CA SER A 140 8.39 27.63 -26.33
C SER A 140 8.16 28.59 -27.50
N SER A 141 9.01 29.60 -27.61
CA SER A 141 9.10 30.50 -28.78
C SER A 141 9.82 29.83 -29.94
#